data_AF-X6L8I3-F1
#
_entry.id   AF-X6L8I3-F1
#
_cell.length_a   1.000
_cell.length_b   1.000
_cell.length_c   1.000
_cell.angle_alpha   90.00
_cell.angle_beta   90.00
_cell.angle_gamma   90.00
#
_symmetry.space_group_name_H-M   'P 1'
#
loop_
_entity.id
_entity.type
_entity.pdbx_description
1 polymer ?
#
loop_
_entity_poly.entity_id
_entity_poly.type
_entity_poly.pdbx_seq_one_letter_code
_entity_poly.pdbx_strand_id
1 'polypeptide(L)'
;MNVVFRSSQSFHEFMTQFQDLKKEEKEEEKTTTSSENEDASEKWMDVYVDQFMKIYAFVSQTQSDLWKRNGSDVFNIVEGYEKIGWYPLLKGSDVGGLYQALEWNGPSNFITKFLYFYQLHDWLDVATLCIMPPHDNSLLETSKELWDAYESGWVHWCDLDHTLKMVESLLINLISLISEPTYRVHHVITLEQHGSKSDNPNENEHKTEHDNTNTNTNANTNANINANINEVEMTCKSSQHETELTLFERQSIDEKKWLEYELVHWLVLGKATYSELVNKLSMLDEEIDCKPVLERIAVFQAPQGLENAKYCLKDHYYIKFNPYFHKYTVEERQQALEMADQKLNQIVSNGKDEGLLSSLQWPTVEYSNSHTLGLLGTPWMGTIWTCLLHHVCVNDTKRFTQNTLVHCLRLIALVTE
;
A
#
# COMPACT_ATOMS: atom_id res chain seq x y z
N MET A 1 -26.82 14.22 -2.60
CA MET A 1 -25.40 14.14 -2.98
C MET A 1 -25.29 12.97 -3.94
N ASN A 2 -25.29 13.21 -5.25
CA ASN A 2 -25.15 12.14 -6.24
C ASN A 2 -23.66 11.80 -6.35
N VAL A 3 -23.15 11.01 -5.41
CA VAL A 3 -21.91 10.26 -5.67
C VAL A 3 -22.32 9.19 -6.67
N VAL A 4 -22.25 9.56 -7.95
CA VAL A 4 -22.39 8.60 -9.03
C VAL A 4 -21.18 7.70 -8.91
N PHE A 5 -21.35 6.52 -8.31
CA PHE A 5 -20.44 5.40 -8.51
C PHE A 5 -20.42 5.16 -10.01
N ARG A 6 -19.45 5.77 -10.71
CA ARG A 6 -19.18 5.39 -12.08
C ARG A 6 -18.90 3.89 -12.00
N SER A 7 -19.59 3.12 -12.84
CA SER A 7 -19.24 1.72 -13.07
C SER A 7 -17.72 1.66 -13.22
N SER A 8 -17.09 0.76 -12.49
CA SER A 8 -15.66 0.45 -12.57
C SER A 8 -15.28 0.20 -14.03
N GLN A 9 -14.97 1.29 -14.75
CA GLN A 9 -14.13 1.24 -15.92
C GLN A 9 -12.88 0.56 -15.41
N SER A 10 -12.60 -0.66 -15.90
CA SER A 10 -11.64 -1.52 -15.21
C SER A 10 -10.32 -0.74 -15.11
N PHE A 11 -9.62 -0.87 -13.98
CA PHE A 11 -8.31 -0.24 -13.80
C PHE A 11 -7.42 -0.45 -15.05
N HIS A 12 -7.50 -1.64 -15.64
CA HIS A 12 -6.85 -2.01 -16.89
C HIS A 12 -7.31 -1.16 -18.09
N GLU A 13 -8.62 -0.93 -18.27
CA GLU A 13 -9.14 -0.03 -19.32
C GLU A 13 -8.67 1.41 -19.14
N PHE A 14 -8.67 1.95 -17.92
CA PHE A 14 -8.16 3.29 -17.67
C PHE A 14 -6.66 3.38 -17.98
N MET A 15 -5.86 2.42 -17.49
CA MET A 15 -4.44 2.37 -17.78
C MET A 15 -4.15 2.17 -19.26
N THR A 16 -4.96 1.38 -19.96
CA THR A 16 -4.87 1.20 -21.42
C THR A 16 -5.17 2.51 -22.14
N GLN A 17 -6.27 3.19 -21.78
CA GLN A 17 -6.60 4.51 -22.33
C GLN A 17 -5.51 5.55 -22.05
N PHE A 18 -4.93 5.53 -20.85
CA PHE A 18 -3.83 6.41 -20.49
C PHE A 18 -2.55 6.10 -21.28
N GLN A 19 -2.24 4.82 -21.49
CA GLN A 19 -1.12 4.39 -22.32
C GLN A 19 -1.32 4.74 -23.80
N ASP A 20 -2.56 4.60 -24.30
CA ASP A 20 -2.94 5.00 -25.66
C ASP A 20 -2.83 6.51 -25.84
N LEU A 21 -3.29 7.30 -24.87
CA LEU A 21 -3.09 8.76 -24.85
C LEU A 21 -1.60 9.12 -24.88
N LYS A 22 -0.76 8.48 -24.06
CA LYS A 22 0.70 8.69 -24.11
C LYS A 22 1.33 8.30 -25.45
N LYS A 23 0.75 7.31 -26.14
CA LYS A 23 1.25 6.84 -27.43
C LYS A 23 0.86 7.79 -28.56
N GLU A 24 -0.37 8.29 -28.55
CA GLU A 24 -0.85 9.33 -29.47
C GLU A 24 -0.07 10.64 -29.26
N GLU A 25 0.16 11.04 -28.01
CA GLU A 25 0.98 12.21 -27.66
C GLU A 25 2.42 12.09 -28.20
N LYS A 26 3.04 10.90 -28.12
CA LYS A 26 4.37 10.64 -28.70
C LYS A 26 4.41 10.72 -30.24
N GLU A 27 3.28 10.47 -30.91
CA GLU A 27 3.19 10.61 -32.37
C GLU A 27 3.02 12.08 -32.78
N GLU A 28 2.35 12.90 -31.95
CA GLU A 28 2.18 14.34 -32.14
C GLU A 28 3.40 15.18 -31.69
N GLU A 29 4.23 14.67 -30.77
CA GLU A 29 5.42 15.33 -30.23
C GLU A 29 6.55 15.57 -31.24
N LYS A 30 6.41 15.11 -32.49
CA LYS A 30 7.36 15.43 -33.56
C LYS A 30 7.34 16.89 -34.01
N THR A 31 6.41 17.72 -33.55
CA THR A 31 6.28 19.11 -34.04
C THR A 31 6.03 20.21 -33.01
N THR A 32 5.88 19.91 -31.71
CA THR A 32 5.49 20.92 -30.71
C THR A 32 6.31 20.79 -29.42
N THR A 33 6.62 21.93 -28.82
CA THR A 33 7.50 22.12 -27.64
C THR A 33 7.11 21.22 -26.45
N SER A 34 8.03 20.35 -26.03
CA SER A 34 7.89 19.29 -25.01
C SER A 34 7.44 19.74 -23.60
N SER A 35 7.38 21.04 -23.32
CA SER A 35 7.09 21.56 -21.97
C SER A 35 5.60 21.61 -21.63
N GLU A 36 4.69 21.66 -22.60
CA GLU A 36 3.24 21.80 -22.32
C GLU A 36 2.56 20.44 -22.07
N ASN A 37 3.12 19.35 -22.61
CA ASN A 37 2.54 18.01 -22.49
C ASN A 37 2.80 17.37 -21.11
N GLU A 38 3.98 17.60 -20.52
CA GLU A 38 4.30 17.09 -19.17
C GLU A 38 3.31 17.62 -18.11
N ASP A 39 2.92 18.90 -18.22
CA ASP A 39 1.96 19.56 -17.32
C ASP A 39 0.52 19.00 -17.47
N ALA A 40 0.13 18.54 -18.67
CA ALA A 40 -1.17 17.92 -18.87
C ALA A 40 -1.24 16.52 -18.23
N SER A 41 -0.21 15.71 -18.42
CA SER A 41 -0.14 14.36 -17.84
C SER A 41 -0.17 14.39 -16.30
N GLU A 42 0.58 15.32 -15.70
CA GLU A 42 0.62 15.49 -14.24
C GLU A 42 -0.76 15.88 -13.68
N LYS A 43 -1.49 16.79 -14.34
CA LYS A 43 -2.86 17.17 -13.95
C LYS A 43 -3.84 16.01 -14.00
N TRP A 44 -3.77 15.17 -15.03
CA TRP A 44 -4.65 13.99 -15.13
C TRP A 44 -4.36 12.98 -14.02
N MET A 45 -3.09 12.78 -13.70
CA MET A 45 -2.70 11.91 -12.61
C MET A 45 -3.19 12.44 -11.25
N ASP A 46 -3.13 13.74 -11.02
CA ASP A 46 -3.67 14.37 -9.82
C ASP A 46 -5.19 14.16 -9.68
N VAL A 47 -5.95 14.32 -10.77
CA VAL A 47 -7.40 14.05 -10.79
C VAL A 47 -7.69 12.58 -10.50
N TYR A 48 -6.85 11.68 -11.01
CA TYR A 48 -6.98 10.24 -10.80
C TYR A 48 -6.73 9.85 -9.34
N VAL A 49 -5.60 10.28 -8.79
CA VAL A 49 -5.21 10.06 -7.38
C VAL A 49 -6.27 10.59 -6.42
N ASP A 50 -6.82 11.78 -6.73
CA ASP A 50 -7.83 12.43 -5.92
C ASP A 50 -9.12 11.59 -5.76
N GLN A 51 -9.48 10.75 -6.74
CA GLN A 51 -10.66 9.88 -6.60
C GLN A 51 -10.49 8.85 -5.47
N PHE A 52 -9.35 8.17 -5.42
CA PHE A 52 -9.10 7.13 -4.42
C PHE A 52 -8.98 7.72 -3.02
N MET A 53 -8.30 8.86 -2.91
CA MET A 53 -8.15 9.52 -1.63
C MET A 53 -9.49 10.04 -1.09
N LYS A 54 -10.37 10.56 -1.97
CA LYS A 54 -11.76 10.94 -1.59
C LYS A 54 -12.56 9.77 -1.03
N ILE A 55 -12.51 8.61 -1.69
CA ILE A 55 -13.24 7.41 -1.24
C ILE A 55 -12.74 7.01 0.15
N TYR A 56 -11.43 6.97 0.35
CA TYR A 56 -10.84 6.59 1.64
C TYR A 56 -11.12 7.59 2.76
N ALA A 57 -11.06 8.89 2.47
CA ALA A 57 -11.46 9.93 3.41
C ALA A 57 -12.95 9.75 3.79
N PHE A 58 -13.82 9.53 2.81
CA PHE A 58 -15.25 9.32 3.04
C PHE A 58 -15.56 8.08 3.88
N VAL A 59 -14.90 6.95 3.61
CA VAL A 59 -15.03 5.71 4.41
C VAL A 59 -14.58 5.96 5.85
N SER A 60 -13.41 6.58 6.04
CA SER A 60 -12.87 6.89 7.37
C SER A 60 -13.81 7.81 8.17
N GLN A 61 -14.37 8.83 7.49
CA GLN A 61 -15.34 9.75 8.09
C GLN A 61 -16.65 9.05 8.47
N THR A 62 -17.14 8.13 7.64
CA THR A 62 -18.38 7.37 7.89
C THR A 62 -18.22 6.42 9.06
N GLN A 63 -17.10 5.70 9.12
CA GLN A 63 -16.77 4.82 10.26
C GLN A 63 -16.61 5.60 11.57
N SER A 64 -16.28 6.89 11.46
CA SER A 64 -16.20 7.82 12.59
C SER A 64 -17.52 8.53 12.86
N ASP A 65 -18.67 7.95 12.47
CA ASP A 65 -20.02 8.44 12.75
C ASP A 65 -20.36 9.88 12.26
N LEU A 66 -19.50 10.51 11.45
CA LEU A 66 -19.71 11.90 11.01
C LEU A 66 -20.93 12.07 10.12
N TRP A 67 -21.27 11.00 9.39
CA TRP A 67 -22.39 10.97 8.47
C TRP A 67 -23.66 10.39 9.12
N LYS A 68 -23.70 10.24 10.45
CA LYS A 68 -24.85 9.67 11.19
C LYS A 68 -26.16 10.41 10.96
N ARG A 69 -26.11 11.72 10.73
CA ARG A 69 -27.29 12.55 10.45
C ARG A 69 -27.81 12.39 9.01
N ASN A 70 -27.03 11.81 8.11
CA ASN A 70 -27.37 11.65 6.70
C ASN A 70 -28.21 10.39 6.42
N GLY A 71 -28.58 9.64 7.46
CA GLY A 71 -29.41 8.43 7.38
C GLY A 71 -28.59 7.14 7.26
N SER A 72 -29.27 6.00 7.39
CA SER A 72 -28.64 4.67 7.31
C SER A 72 -28.06 4.34 5.93
N ASP A 73 -28.51 5.04 4.88
CA ASP A 73 -28.08 4.76 3.51
C ASP A 73 -26.58 4.96 3.32
N VAL A 74 -25.99 5.98 3.97
CA VAL A 74 -24.54 6.21 3.91
C VAL A 74 -23.76 5.06 4.55
N PHE A 75 -24.23 4.55 5.68
CA PHE A 75 -23.61 3.39 6.34
C PHE A 75 -23.78 2.13 5.51
N ASN A 76 -24.95 1.90 4.91
CA ASN A 76 -25.19 0.74 4.05
C ASN A 76 -24.28 0.76 2.81
N ILE A 77 -23.97 1.95 2.26
CA ILE A 77 -23.02 2.10 1.15
C ILE A 77 -21.61 1.70 1.60
N VAL A 78 -21.14 2.22 2.73
CA VAL A 78 -19.80 1.90 3.25
C VAL A 78 -19.69 0.44 3.69
N GLU A 79 -20.71 -0.11 4.37
CA GLU A 79 -20.79 -1.53 4.70
C GLU A 79 -20.79 -2.39 3.43
N GLY A 80 -21.49 -1.97 2.38
CA GLY A 80 -21.46 -2.61 1.07
C GLY A 80 -20.06 -2.61 0.44
N TYR A 81 -19.37 -1.47 0.52
CA TYR A 81 -17.99 -1.30 0.04
C TYR A 81 -16.98 -2.21 0.77
N GLU A 82 -17.18 -2.44 2.06
CA GLU A 82 -16.29 -3.27 2.87
C GLU A 82 -16.55 -4.78 2.77
N LYS A 83 -17.65 -5.21 2.14
CA LYS A 83 -17.95 -6.64 1.96
C LYS A 83 -16.91 -7.32 1.09
N ILE A 84 -16.40 -8.46 1.57
CA ILE A 84 -15.37 -9.26 0.90
C ILE A 84 -15.71 -9.62 -0.55
N GLY A 85 -16.99 -9.86 -0.87
CA GLY A 85 -17.44 -10.19 -2.22
C GLY A 85 -17.29 -9.05 -3.23
N TRP A 86 -17.26 -7.80 -2.76
CA TRP A 86 -17.05 -6.62 -3.59
C TRP A 86 -15.60 -6.13 -3.59
N TYR A 87 -14.75 -6.74 -2.75
CA TYR A 87 -13.36 -6.32 -2.59
C TYR A 87 -12.62 -6.17 -3.93
N PRO A 88 -12.61 -7.15 -4.85
CA PRO A 88 -11.82 -7.00 -6.08
C PRO A 88 -12.33 -5.87 -6.99
N LEU A 89 -13.65 -5.65 -7.00
CA LEU A 89 -14.31 -4.69 -7.87
C LEU A 89 -14.25 -3.26 -7.33
N LEU A 90 -14.19 -3.09 -6.01
CA LEU A 90 -14.24 -1.79 -5.33
C LEU A 90 -12.98 -1.62 -4.48
N LYS A 91 -13.03 -1.99 -3.19
CA LYS A 91 -12.01 -1.67 -2.18
C LYS A 91 -10.59 -2.05 -2.59
N GLY A 92 -10.39 -3.20 -3.21
CA GLY A 92 -9.09 -3.62 -3.71
C GLY A 92 -8.59 -2.75 -4.86
N SER A 93 -9.44 -2.41 -5.82
CA SER A 93 -9.07 -1.47 -6.88
C SER A 93 -8.68 -0.11 -6.29
N ASP A 94 -9.39 0.35 -5.25
CA ASP A 94 -9.09 1.62 -4.58
C ASP A 94 -7.80 1.58 -3.74
N VAL A 95 -7.53 0.46 -3.04
CA VAL A 95 -6.24 0.23 -2.36
C VAL A 95 -5.10 0.27 -3.38
N GLY A 96 -5.25 -0.42 -4.51
CA GLY A 96 -4.27 -0.42 -5.59
C GLY A 96 -4.04 0.96 -6.18
N GLY A 97 -5.11 1.74 -6.38
CA GLY A 97 -5.04 3.13 -6.81
C GLY A 97 -4.30 4.03 -5.81
N LEU A 98 -4.53 3.85 -4.50
CA LEU A 98 -3.78 4.55 -3.45
C LEU A 98 -2.29 4.17 -3.42
N TYR A 99 -1.95 2.91 -3.67
CA TYR A 99 -0.56 2.49 -3.79
C TYR A 99 0.13 3.21 -4.93
N GLN A 100 -0.51 3.28 -6.10
CA GLN A 100 0.03 3.99 -7.24
C GLN A 100 0.13 5.49 -6.98
N ALA A 101 -0.85 6.06 -6.30
CA ALA A 101 -0.79 7.44 -5.84
C ALA A 101 0.41 7.69 -4.93
N LEU A 102 0.70 6.76 -4.01
CA LEU A 102 1.83 6.83 -3.09
C LEU A 102 3.16 6.76 -3.85
N GLU A 103 3.32 5.79 -4.75
CA GLU A 103 4.52 5.66 -5.58
C GLU A 103 4.73 6.88 -6.48
N TRP A 104 3.66 7.40 -7.09
CA TRP A 104 3.74 8.53 -8.01
C TRP A 104 4.10 9.85 -7.32
N ASN A 105 3.39 10.17 -6.22
CA ASN A 105 3.62 11.42 -5.51
C ASN A 105 4.86 11.34 -4.61
N GLY A 106 5.30 10.13 -4.28
CA GLY A 106 6.20 9.88 -3.16
C GLY A 106 5.51 10.10 -1.81
N PRO A 107 6.09 9.58 -0.72
CA PRO A 107 5.36 9.50 0.55
C PRO A 107 5.02 10.86 1.17
N SER A 108 5.93 11.83 1.08
CA SER A 108 5.72 13.17 1.66
C SER A 108 4.61 13.95 0.94
N ASN A 109 4.58 13.95 -0.38
CA ASN A 109 3.53 14.65 -1.12
C ASN A 109 2.21 13.90 -1.01
N PHE A 110 2.23 12.56 -1.05
CA PHE A 110 1.04 11.74 -0.87
C PHE A 110 0.31 12.09 0.43
N ILE A 111 1.02 12.04 1.57
CA ILE A 111 0.39 12.31 2.87
C ILE A 111 -0.02 13.78 3.01
N THR A 112 0.76 14.71 2.44
CA THR A 112 0.41 16.14 2.43
C THR A 112 -0.90 16.35 1.68
N LYS A 113 -1.01 15.82 0.46
CA LYS A 113 -2.24 15.90 -0.36
C LYS A 113 -3.41 15.24 0.37
N PHE A 114 -3.20 14.05 0.93
CA PHE A 114 -4.21 13.29 1.65
C PHE A 114 -4.74 14.05 2.87
N LEU A 115 -3.86 14.69 3.67
CA LEU A 115 -4.29 15.41 4.86
C LEU A 115 -4.86 16.81 4.55
N TYR A 116 -4.27 17.54 3.60
CA TYR A 116 -4.72 18.90 3.30
C TYR A 116 -5.99 18.93 2.45
N PHE A 117 -6.04 18.21 1.33
CA PHE A 117 -7.16 18.34 0.40
C PHE A 117 -8.45 17.74 0.93
N TYR A 118 -8.36 16.75 1.81
CA TYR A 118 -9.52 16.19 2.51
C TYR A 118 -9.72 16.78 3.90
N GLN A 119 -9.03 17.91 4.16
CA GLN A 119 -9.18 18.71 5.38
C GLN A 119 -9.01 17.89 6.65
N LEU A 120 -8.21 16.81 6.62
CA LEU A 120 -7.91 16.00 7.80
C LEU A 120 -6.88 16.68 8.72
N HIS A 121 -6.08 17.60 8.17
CA HIS A 121 -5.10 18.38 8.93
C HIS A 121 -5.73 19.30 9.99
N ASP A 122 -6.89 19.91 9.70
CA ASP A 122 -7.59 20.79 10.65
C ASP A 122 -7.99 20.05 11.96
N TRP A 123 -7.97 18.72 11.93
CA TRP A 123 -8.35 17.81 13.02
C TRP A 123 -7.14 17.41 13.85
N LEU A 124 -5.94 17.62 13.30
CA LEU A 124 -4.67 17.43 13.99
C LEU A 124 -4.23 18.71 14.71
N ASP A 125 -4.92 19.84 14.50
CA ASP A 125 -4.63 21.08 15.21
C ASP A 125 -5.07 20.98 16.67
N VAL A 126 -4.06 20.87 17.54
CA VAL A 126 -4.20 20.78 18.99
C VAL A 126 -4.82 22.05 19.58
N ALA A 127 -4.67 23.21 18.93
CA ALA A 127 -5.19 24.48 19.42
C ALA A 127 -6.74 24.51 19.46
N THR A 128 -7.39 23.86 18.50
CA THR A 128 -8.86 23.81 18.39
C THR A 128 -9.49 22.83 19.39
N LEU A 129 -8.74 21.81 19.82
CA LEU A 129 -9.20 20.80 20.79
C LEU A 129 -9.09 21.25 22.25
N CYS A 130 -8.31 22.29 22.54
CA CYS A 130 -8.12 22.82 23.90
C CYS A 130 -9.21 23.81 24.36
N ILE A 131 -10.20 24.16 23.53
CA ILE A 131 -11.15 25.23 23.83
C ILE A 131 -12.61 24.73 23.79
N MET A 132 -12.94 23.73 24.59
CA MET A 132 -14.33 23.57 25.07
C MET A 132 -14.32 23.55 26.60
N PRO A 133 -14.32 24.72 27.27
CA PRO A 133 -14.61 24.74 28.69
C PRO A 133 -16.04 24.24 28.91
N PRO A 134 -16.28 23.38 29.92
CA PRO A 134 -17.60 22.87 30.20
C PRO A 134 -18.50 24.00 30.72
N HIS A 135 -19.66 24.15 30.09
CA HIS A 135 -20.90 24.67 30.67
C HIS A 135 -21.01 26.12 31.14
N ASP A 136 -20.02 27.00 30.96
CA ASP A 136 -20.21 28.41 31.30
C ASP A 136 -20.74 29.23 30.11
N ASN A 137 -22.06 29.47 30.10
CA ASN A 137 -22.77 30.20 29.04
C ASN A 137 -22.26 31.64 28.83
N SER A 138 -21.40 32.18 29.71
CA SER A 138 -20.90 33.55 29.62
C SER A 138 -19.74 33.75 28.63
N LEU A 139 -19.10 32.68 28.14
CA LEU A 139 -17.98 32.77 27.20
C LEU A 139 -18.40 32.66 25.71
N LEU A 140 -19.68 32.41 25.45
CA LEU A 140 -20.21 32.21 24.09
C LEU A 140 -20.21 33.50 23.23
N GLU A 141 -20.17 34.67 23.86
CA GLU A 141 -20.14 35.95 23.13
C GLU A 141 -18.72 36.35 22.68
N THR A 142 -17.69 36.03 23.46
CA THR A 142 -16.30 36.35 23.10
C THR A 142 -15.74 35.36 22.07
N SER A 143 -16.25 34.13 22.02
CA SER A 143 -15.84 33.17 20.99
C SER A 143 -16.31 33.60 19.59
N LYS A 144 -17.42 34.33 19.45
CA LYS A 144 -17.93 34.75 18.13
C LYS A 144 -16.98 35.64 17.32
N GLU A 145 -16.05 36.36 17.95
CA GLU A 145 -15.13 37.29 17.28
C GLU A 145 -13.80 36.65 16.85
N LEU A 146 -13.46 35.45 17.36
CA LEU A 146 -12.28 34.69 16.97
C LEU A 146 -12.57 33.65 15.88
N TRP A 147 -13.81 33.57 15.40
CA TRP A 147 -14.25 32.62 14.38
C TRP A 147 -14.08 33.28 13.01
N ASP A 148 -12.89 33.17 12.45
CA ASP A 148 -12.62 33.63 11.11
C ASP A 148 -13.43 32.78 10.10
N ALA A 149 -14.10 33.43 9.16
CA ALA A 149 -15.09 32.80 8.27
C ALA A 149 -14.47 31.85 7.21
N TYR A 150 -13.15 31.64 7.26
CA TYR A 150 -12.38 30.93 6.25
C TYR A 150 -11.59 29.72 6.78
N GLU A 151 -11.47 29.51 8.09
CA GLU A 151 -10.78 28.35 8.64
C GLU A 151 -11.77 27.23 9.01
N SER A 152 -11.93 26.30 8.07
CA SER A 152 -12.37 24.91 8.27
C SER A 152 -13.67 24.67 9.07
N GLY A 153 -14.82 24.85 8.40
CA GLY A 153 -16.15 24.54 8.95
C GLY A 153 -16.39 23.08 9.41
N TRP A 154 -15.38 22.20 9.38
CA TRP A 154 -15.45 20.78 9.79
C TRP A 154 -14.94 20.51 11.20
N VAL A 155 -13.97 21.28 11.72
CA VAL A 155 -13.41 21.05 13.07
C VAL A 155 -14.47 21.23 14.16
N HIS A 156 -15.47 22.06 13.90
CA HIS A 156 -16.57 22.32 14.84
C HIS A 156 -17.57 21.17 14.99
N TRP A 157 -17.47 20.10 14.21
CA TRP A 157 -18.46 19.01 14.19
C TRP A 157 -18.02 17.77 14.97
N CYS A 158 -16.78 17.74 15.43
CA CYS A 158 -16.17 16.52 15.95
C CYS A 158 -15.79 16.74 17.41
N ASP A 159 -16.43 15.98 18.30
CA ASP A 159 -15.89 15.85 19.64
C ASP A 159 -14.56 15.07 19.61
N LEU A 160 -13.85 15.11 20.73
CA LEU A 160 -12.56 14.43 20.90
C LEU A 160 -12.64 12.93 20.56
N ASP A 161 -13.78 12.27 20.82
CA ASP A 161 -13.96 10.83 20.62
C ASP A 161 -14.00 10.49 19.12
N HIS A 162 -14.75 11.27 18.33
CA HIS A 162 -14.84 11.07 16.88
C HIS A 162 -13.49 11.36 16.20
N THR A 163 -12.78 12.40 16.66
CA THR A 163 -11.45 12.73 16.13
C THR A 163 -10.46 11.59 16.36
N LEU A 164 -10.42 11.02 17.57
CA LEU A 164 -9.54 9.89 17.89
C LEU A 164 -9.86 8.65 17.07
N LYS A 165 -11.15 8.29 16.96
CA LYS A 165 -11.60 7.16 16.11
C LYS A 165 -11.20 7.34 14.65
N MET A 166 -11.29 8.57 14.15
CA MET A 166 -10.92 8.87 12.77
C MET A 166 -9.42 8.73 12.55
N VAL A 167 -8.59 9.27 13.45
CA VAL A 167 -7.13 9.13 13.35
C VAL A 167 -6.74 7.64 13.48
N GLU A 168 -7.38 6.89 14.37
CA GLU A 168 -7.17 5.44 14.47
C GLU A 168 -7.56 4.70 13.19
N SER A 169 -8.73 4.99 12.61
CA SER A 169 -9.17 4.40 11.34
C SER A 169 -8.20 4.76 10.21
N LEU A 170 -7.77 6.02 10.13
CA LEU A 170 -6.77 6.47 9.17
C LEU A 170 -5.46 5.69 9.34
N LEU A 171 -4.96 5.54 10.57
CA LEU A 171 -3.77 4.74 10.84
C LEU A 171 -3.93 3.29 10.38
N ILE A 172 -5.05 2.65 10.70
CA ILE A 172 -5.34 1.27 10.27
C ILE A 172 -5.36 1.17 8.74
N ASN A 173 -5.92 2.16 8.06
CA ASN A 173 -5.95 2.23 6.61
C ASN A 173 -4.54 2.41 6.02
N LEU A 174 -3.72 3.29 6.60
CA LEU A 174 -2.32 3.47 6.20
C LEU A 174 -1.49 2.21 6.47
N ILE A 175 -1.70 1.54 7.60
CA ILE A 175 -1.06 0.26 7.92
C ILE A 175 -1.43 -0.79 6.89
N SER A 176 -2.72 -0.89 6.55
CA SER A 176 -3.20 -1.79 5.51
C SER A 176 -2.54 -1.49 4.16
N LEU A 177 -2.41 -0.20 3.82
CA LEU A 177 -1.68 0.31 2.64
C LEU A 177 -0.16 0.17 2.75
N ILE A 178 0.42 -0.20 3.88
CA ILE A 178 1.87 -0.49 3.95
C ILE A 178 2.10 -1.99 4.02
N SER A 179 1.13 -2.74 4.53
CA SER A 179 1.25 -4.18 4.73
C SER A 179 0.89 -5.00 3.50
N GLU A 180 0.29 -4.41 2.47
CA GLU A 180 -0.30 -5.17 1.38
C GLU A 180 0.73 -5.56 0.29
N PRO A 181 1.00 -6.86 0.09
CA PRO A 181 1.97 -7.31 -0.89
C PRO A 181 1.42 -7.36 -2.32
N THR A 182 0.09 -7.52 -2.52
CA THR A 182 -0.50 -7.81 -3.84
C THR A 182 -0.21 -6.73 -4.87
N TYR A 183 -0.31 -5.46 -4.49
CA TYR A 183 -0.13 -4.34 -5.42
C TYR A 183 1.33 -4.05 -5.80
N ARG A 184 2.29 -4.78 -5.22
CA ARG A 184 3.72 -4.57 -5.45
C ARG A 184 4.24 -5.32 -6.66
N VAL A 185 3.71 -6.52 -6.88
CA VAL A 185 4.20 -7.44 -7.91
C VAL A 185 3.99 -6.84 -9.31
N HIS A 186 2.94 -6.06 -9.51
CA HIS A 186 2.63 -5.46 -10.81
C HIS A 186 3.60 -4.34 -11.24
N HIS A 187 4.29 -3.67 -10.32
CA HIS A 187 5.10 -2.51 -10.66
C HIS A 187 6.51 -2.87 -11.18
N VAL A 188 7.13 -3.90 -10.60
CA VAL A 188 8.47 -4.37 -11.03
C VAL A 188 8.46 -4.70 -12.52
N ILE A 189 7.37 -5.31 -13.00
CA ILE A 189 7.21 -5.72 -14.41
C ILE A 189 7.20 -4.52 -15.37
N THR A 190 6.69 -3.36 -14.96
CA THR A 190 6.45 -2.24 -15.89
C THR A 190 7.68 -1.35 -16.08
N LEU A 191 8.47 -1.10 -15.02
CA LEU A 191 9.65 -0.24 -15.10
C LEU A 191 10.80 -0.88 -15.90
N GLU A 192 10.98 -2.20 -15.77
CA GLU A 192 12.10 -2.90 -16.42
C GLU A 192 11.92 -3.07 -17.93
N GLN A 193 10.67 -3.11 -18.41
CA GLN A 193 10.36 -3.12 -19.85
C GLN A 193 10.68 -1.79 -20.54
N HIS A 194 10.71 -0.68 -19.81
CA HIS A 194 11.04 0.64 -20.34
C HIS A 194 12.53 1.01 -20.24
N GLY A 195 13.27 0.47 -19.26
CA GLY A 195 14.70 0.73 -19.10
C GLY A 195 15.60 0.14 -20.20
N SER A 196 15.12 -0.86 -20.96
CA SER A 196 15.96 -1.63 -21.89
C SER A 196 15.93 -1.15 -23.35
N LYS A 197 15.29 -0.01 -23.67
CA LYS A 197 15.13 0.47 -25.06
C LYS A 197 15.91 1.73 -25.45
N SER A 198 16.73 2.27 -24.55
CA SER A 198 17.58 3.43 -24.84
C SER A 198 19.03 2.99 -24.96
N ASP A 199 19.42 2.51 -26.13
CA ASP A 199 20.73 2.78 -26.73
C ASP A 199 20.72 2.22 -28.14
N ASN A 200 20.37 3.09 -29.10
CA ASN A 200 20.54 2.82 -30.52
C ASN A 200 21.86 3.51 -30.92
N PRO A 201 22.99 2.77 -31.05
CA PRO A 201 24.27 3.36 -31.44
C PRO A 201 24.26 3.56 -32.96
N ASN A 202 23.47 4.51 -33.43
CA ASN A 202 23.57 5.07 -34.78
C ASN A 202 23.72 6.58 -34.65
N GLU A 203 24.82 6.99 -34.03
CA GLU A 203 25.40 8.30 -34.31
C GLU A 203 25.88 8.29 -35.76
N ASN A 204 25.22 9.12 -36.56
CA ASN A 204 25.65 9.47 -37.90
C ASN A 204 27.10 9.99 -37.86
N GLU A 205 28.02 9.25 -38.46
CA GLU A 205 29.33 9.74 -38.88
C GLU A 205 29.15 10.95 -39.81
N HIS A 206 29.21 12.14 -39.25
CA HIS A 206 29.45 13.35 -40.02
C HIS A 206 30.92 13.33 -40.46
N LYS A 207 31.14 12.79 -41.67
CA LYS A 207 32.41 12.88 -42.40
C LYS A 207 32.84 14.35 -42.49
N THR A 208 33.85 14.70 -41.70
CA THR A 208 34.70 15.87 -41.96
C THR A 208 35.87 15.38 -42.81
N GLU A 209 35.94 15.87 -44.05
CA GLU A 209 37.09 15.67 -44.95
C GLU A 209 38.35 16.26 -44.31
N HIS A 210 39.36 15.39 -44.17
CA HIS A 210 40.73 15.79 -43.86
C HIS A 210 41.48 16.07 -45.16
N ASP A 211 42.23 17.16 -45.20
CA ASP A 211 43.38 17.30 -46.09
C ASP A 211 44.68 17.06 -45.28
N ASN A 212 45.35 15.95 -45.64
CA ASN A 212 46.79 15.71 -45.71
C ASN A 212 47.76 16.15 -44.59
N THR A 213 48.43 15.19 -43.93
CA THR A 213 49.74 14.62 -44.38
C THR A 213 50.36 13.71 -43.31
N ASN A 214 50.99 12.60 -43.76
CA ASN A 214 52.17 11.91 -43.18
C ASN A 214 52.09 11.43 -41.70
N THR A 215 52.30 10.16 -41.34
CA THR A 215 53.38 9.25 -41.77
C THR A 215 53.08 7.81 -41.30
N ASN A 216 53.48 6.83 -42.12
CA ASN A 216 53.96 5.48 -41.80
C ASN A 216 54.12 5.12 -40.30
N THR A 217 53.40 4.09 -39.82
CA THR A 217 53.96 2.84 -39.24
C THR A 217 52.87 1.89 -38.72
N ASN A 218 53.16 0.60 -38.81
CA ASN A 218 52.55 -0.53 -38.09
C ASN A 218 51.25 -1.16 -38.61
N ALA A 219 51.44 -2.04 -39.60
CA ALA A 219 50.46 -3.04 -40.06
C ALA A 219 50.34 -4.29 -39.17
N ASN A 220 50.64 -4.24 -37.86
CA ASN A 220 50.68 -5.44 -37.00
C ASN A 220 49.77 -5.38 -35.75
N THR A 221 48.88 -4.39 -35.66
CA THR A 221 47.99 -4.19 -34.49
C THR A 221 46.53 -4.55 -34.75
N ASN A 222 46.12 -4.73 -36.00
CA ASN A 222 44.70 -4.93 -36.35
C ASN A 222 44.18 -6.37 -36.16
N ALA A 223 45.06 -7.38 -36.05
CA ALA A 223 44.62 -8.74 -35.75
C ALA A 223 44.32 -8.97 -34.26
N ASN A 224 44.97 -8.20 -33.37
CA ASN A 224 44.82 -8.36 -31.92
C ASN A 224 43.62 -7.57 -31.36
N ILE A 225 43.18 -6.51 -32.06
CA ILE A 225 42.00 -5.73 -31.68
C ILE A 225 40.71 -6.49 -32.00
N ASN A 226 40.65 -7.19 -33.14
CA ASN A 226 39.47 -7.98 -33.52
C ASN A 226 39.27 -9.26 -32.68
N ALA A 227 40.34 -9.82 -32.11
CA ALA A 227 40.22 -10.92 -31.16
C ALA A 227 39.66 -10.45 -29.80
N ASN A 228 40.11 -9.28 -29.32
CA ASN A 228 39.63 -8.68 -28.07
C ASN A 228 38.17 -8.20 -28.15
N ILE A 229 37.73 -7.69 -29.31
CA ILE A 229 36.34 -7.24 -29.50
C ILE A 229 35.37 -8.44 -29.46
N ASN A 230 35.73 -9.56 -30.10
CA ASN A 230 34.89 -10.76 -30.08
C ASN A 230 34.83 -11.45 -28.70
N GLU A 231 35.89 -11.35 -27.89
CA GLU A 231 35.92 -11.86 -26.52
C GLU A 231 35.06 -10.99 -25.59
N VAL A 232 35.13 -9.65 -25.74
CA VAL A 232 34.28 -8.69 -25.01
C VAL A 232 32.79 -8.84 -25.39
N GLU A 233 32.47 -9.03 -26.68
CA GLU A 233 31.10 -9.26 -27.13
C GLU A 233 30.51 -10.59 -26.62
N MET A 234 31.31 -11.65 -26.49
CA MET A 234 30.86 -12.91 -25.90
C MET A 234 30.67 -12.81 -24.38
N THR A 235 31.53 -12.09 -23.66
CA THR A 235 31.31 -11.84 -22.21
C THR A 235 30.11 -10.92 -21.94
N CYS A 236 29.81 -9.97 -22.82
CA CYS A 236 28.66 -9.08 -22.67
C CYS A 236 27.32 -9.81 -22.92
N LYS A 237 27.28 -10.72 -23.90
CA LYS A 237 26.10 -11.56 -24.17
C LYS A 237 25.86 -12.64 -23.10
N SER A 238 26.93 -13.14 -22.47
CA SER A 238 26.83 -14.05 -21.30
C SER A 238 26.26 -13.34 -20.07
N SER A 239 26.62 -12.07 -19.84
CA SER A 239 26.12 -11.28 -18.70
C SER A 239 24.63 -10.95 -18.82
N GLN A 240 24.11 -10.71 -20.03
CA GLN A 240 22.69 -10.40 -20.24
C GLN A 240 21.80 -11.64 -19.99
N HIS A 241 22.22 -12.82 -20.43
CA HIS A 241 21.45 -14.06 -20.23
C HIS A 241 21.41 -14.53 -18.77
N GLU A 242 22.48 -14.29 -17.99
CA GLU A 242 22.49 -14.54 -16.54
C GLU A 242 21.55 -13.59 -15.79
N THR A 243 21.37 -12.35 -16.28
CA THR A 243 20.52 -11.37 -15.61
C THR A 243 19.03 -11.71 -15.80
N GLU A 244 18.63 -12.16 -16.99
CA GLU A 244 17.23 -12.56 -17.28
C GLU A 244 16.78 -13.81 -16.53
N LEU A 245 17.67 -14.82 -16.37
CA LEU A 245 17.34 -16.03 -15.60
C LEU A 245 17.13 -15.72 -14.11
N THR A 246 17.91 -14.79 -13.54
CA THR A 246 17.69 -14.33 -12.16
C THR A 246 16.40 -13.52 -11.98
N LEU A 247 15.92 -12.89 -13.05
CA LEU A 247 14.71 -12.06 -13.02
C LEU A 247 13.44 -12.91 -12.92
N PHE A 248 13.34 -13.93 -13.77
CA PHE A 248 12.21 -14.87 -13.75
C PHE A 248 12.14 -15.64 -12.41
N GLU A 249 13.30 -16.00 -11.86
CA GLU A 249 13.37 -16.61 -10.53
C GLU A 249 12.92 -15.64 -9.42
N ARG A 250 13.31 -14.36 -9.49
CA ARG A 250 12.83 -13.33 -8.54
C ARG A 250 11.32 -13.12 -8.61
N GLN A 251 10.75 -13.05 -9.81
CA GLN A 251 9.31 -12.90 -10.00
C GLN A 251 8.55 -14.09 -9.40
N SER A 252 9.03 -15.32 -9.66
CA SER A 252 8.44 -16.53 -9.07
C SER A 252 8.52 -16.56 -7.53
N ILE A 253 9.55 -15.93 -6.94
CA ILE A 253 9.71 -15.84 -5.48
C ILE A 253 8.69 -14.87 -4.88
N ASP A 254 8.49 -13.70 -5.47
CA ASP A 254 7.56 -12.71 -4.93
C ASP A 254 6.09 -13.12 -5.13
N GLU A 255 5.78 -13.81 -6.24
CA GLU A 255 4.49 -14.47 -6.44
C GLU A 255 4.18 -15.51 -5.33
N LYS A 256 5.19 -16.26 -4.89
CA LYS A 256 5.01 -17.23 -3.80
C LYS A 256 4.86 -16.57 -2.43
N LYS A 257 5.39 -15.36 -2.23
CA LYS A 257 5.32 -14.64 -0.95
C LYS A 257 3.97 -14.02 -0.69
N TRP A 258 3.34 -13.38 -1.68
CA TRP A 258 2.01 -12.81 -1.49
C TRP A 258 0.97 -13.93 -1.23
N LEU A 259 1.08 -15.06 -1.93
CA LEU A 259 0.20 -16.20 -1.73
C LEU A 259 0.40 -16.84 -0.34
N GLU A 260 1.65 -16.94 0.11
CA GLU A 260 1.96 -17.34 1.49
C GLU A 260 1.31 -16.39 2.49
N TYR A 261 1.48 -15.09 2.30
CA TYR A 261 0.87 -14.07 3.16
C TYR A 261 -0.65 -14.28 3.23
N GLU A 262 -1.37 -14.32 2.11
CA GLU A 262 -2.82 -14.50 2.12
C GLU A 262 -3.27 -15.78 2.81
N LEU A 263 -2.62 -16.92 2.51
CA LEU A 263 -3.01 -18.20 3.09
C LEU A 263 -2.74 -18.27 4.59
N VAL A 264 -1.67 -17.64 5.10
CA VAL A 264 -1.41 -17.52 6.55
C VAL A 264 -2.58 -16.84 7.24
N HIS A 265 -3.06 -15.72 6.67
CA HIS A 265 -4.17 -14.95 7.23
C HIS A 265 -5.49 -15.71 7.14
N TRP A 266 -5.75 -16.45 6.07
CA TRP A 266 -6.96 -17.25 6.01
C TRP A 266 -6.96 -18.46 6.96
N LEU A 267 -5.80 -19.07 7.17
CA LEU A 267 -5.66 -20.23 8.06
C LEU A 267 -5.60 -19.86 9.55
N VAL A 268 -5.34 -18.60 9.91
CA VAL A 268 -5.36 -18.16 11.31
C VAL A 268 -6.78 -18.21 11.90
N LEU A 269 -7.80 -17.99 11.05
CA LEU A 269 -9.22 -18.02 11.44
C LEU A 269 -9.68 -19.43 11.86
N GLY A 270 -8.94 -20.46 11.44
CA GLY A 270 -9.22 -21.84 11.80
C GLY A 270 -8.84 -22.83 10.71
N LYS A 271 -9.37 -24.05 10.84
CA LYS A 271 -9.15 -25.11 9.84
C LYS A 271 -9.97 -24.80 8.58
N ALA A 272 -9.36 -24.89 7.41
CA ALA A 272 -10.04 -24.66 6.13
C ALA A 272 -9.78 -25.80 5.14
N THR A 273 -10.76 -26.11 4.30
CA THR A 273 -10.62 -27.03 3.17
C THR A 273 -9.89 -26.34 2.01
N TYR A 274 -9.33 -27.13 1.08
CA TYR A 274 -8.70 -26.59 -0.12
C TYR A 274 -9.67 -25.71 -0.93
N SER A 275 -10.91 -26.16 -1.11
CA SER A 275 -11.93 -25.42 -1.85
C SER A 275 -12.33 -24.11 -1.19
N GLU A 276 -12.40 -24.05 0.15
CA GLU A 276 -12.68 -22.80 0.86
C GLU A 276 -11.55 -21.78 0.67
N LEU A 277 -10.28 -22.23 0.76
CA LEU A 277 -9.12 -21.37 0.54
C LEU A 277 -9.05 -20.89 -0.90
N VAL A 278 -9.23 -21.79 -1.87
CA VAL A 278 -9.27 -21.41 -3.28
C VAL A 278 -10.40 -20.41 -3.51
N ASN A 279 -11.62 -20.64 -3.04
CA ASN A 279 -12.72 -19.68 -3.22
C ASN A 279 -12.43 -18.29 -2.61
N LYS A 280 -11.68 -18.21 -1.50
CA LYS A 280 -11.24 -16.94 -0.93
C LYS A 280 -10.15 -16.25 -1.78
N LEU A 281 -9.37 -17.02 -2.54
CA LEU A 281 -8.31 -16.57 -3.44
C LEU A 281 -8.78 -16.36 -4.89
N SER A 282 -9.86 -17.02 -5.33
CA SER A 282 -10.43 -17.06 -6.71
C SER A 282 -10.95 -15.72 -7.21
N MET A 283 -10.64 -14.63 -6.50
CA MET A 283 -10.79 -13.28 -7.01
C MET A 283 -9.77 -12.94 -8.09
N LEU A 284 -8.78 -13.81 -8.31
CA LEU A 284 -7.80 -13.72 -9.38
C LEU A 284 -8.28 -14.64 -10.51
N ASP A 285 -8.41 -14.11 -11.73
CA ASP A 285 -8.94 -14.82 -12.91
C ASP A 285 -8.11 -16.05 -13.35
N GLU A 286 -6.99 -16.32 -12.67
CA GLU A 286 -6.05 -17.39 -12.98
C GLU A 286 -6.13 -18.55 -11.97
N GLU A 287 -5.98 -19.78 -12.46
CA GLU A 287 -5.96 -20.99 -11.62
C GLU A 287 -4.64 -21.07 -10.83
N ILE A 288 -4.65 -20.56 -9.59
CA ILE A 288 -3.47 -20.53 -8.72
C ILE A 288 -3.30 -21.87 -7.99
N ASP A 289 -2.16 -22.54 -8.21
CA ASP A 289 -1.80 -23.75 -7.47
C ASP A 289 -1.33 -23.42 -6.04
N CYS A 290 -2.24 -23.55 -5.08
CA CYS A 290 -1.97 -23.28 -3.67
C CYS A 290 -1.21 -24.42 -2.97
N LYS A 291 -1.13 -25.62 -3.58
CA LYS A 291 -0.63 -26.82 -2.89
C LYS A 291 0.82 -26.68 -2.40
N PRO A 292 1.79 -26.18 -3.20
CA PRO A 292 3.17 -26.09 -2.74
C PRO A 292 3.34 -25.15 -1.54
N VAL A 293 2.54 -24.08 -1.49
CA VAL A 293 2.55 -23.13 -0.38
C VAL A 293 1.87 -23.72 0.86
N LEU A 294 0.74 -24.41 0.69
CA LEU A 294 0.03 -25.06 1.78
C LEU A 294 0.85 -26.17 2.46
N GLU A 295 1.58 -26.98 1.69
CA GLU A 295 2.49 -28.00 2.25
C GLU A 295 3.58 -27.36 3.13
N ARG A 296 4.03 -26.16 2.73
CA ARG A 296 5.02 -25.39 3.48
C ARG A 296 4.45 -24.78 4.77
N ILE A 297 3.28 -24.14 4.71
CA ILE A 297 2.78 -23.34 5.84
C ILE A 297 1.77 -24.05 6.74
N ALA A 298 1.17 -25.15 6.26
CA ALA A 298 0.05 -25.79 6.93
C ALA A 298 0.30 -27.29 7.20
N VAL A 299 -0.38 -27.81 8.21
CA VAL A 299 -0.50 -29.23 8.50
C VAL A 299 -1.76 -29.75 7.84
N PHE A 300 -1.60 -30.70 6.91
CA PHE A 300 -2.72 -31.39 6.28
C PHE A 300 -3.32 -32.41 7.26
N GLN A 301 -4.64 -32.33 7.46
CA GLN A 301 -5.42 -33.27 8.25
C GLN A 301 -6.28 -34.10 7.32
N ALA A 302 -5.97 -35.40 7.25
CA ALA A 302 -6.73 -36.36 6.48
C ALA A 302 -8.21 -36.37 6.91
N PRO A 303 -9.14 -36.66 5.98
CA PRO A 303 -10.58 -36.67 6.29
C PRO A 303 -10.88 -37.71 7.37
N GLN A 304 -11.70 -37.34 8.35
CA GLN A 304 -12.15 -38.22 9.43
C GLN A 304 -13.66 -38.45 9.29
N GLY A 305 -14.05 -39.65 8.82
CA GLY A 305 -15.46 -40.00 8.61
C GLY A 305 -16.07 -39.24 7.43
N LEU A 306 -17.10 -38.42 7.72
CA LEU A 306 -17.78 -37.58 6.73
C LEU A 306 -17.16 -36.18 6.58
N GLU A 307 -16.15 -35.85 7.39
CA GLU A 307 -15.48 -34.55 7.28
C GLU A 307 -14.46 -34.54 6.13
N ASN A 308 -14.47 -33.46 5.35
CA ASN A 308 -13.47 -33.21 4.31
C ASN A 308 -12.07 -33.01 4.92
N ALA A 309 -11.04 -33.20 4.09
CA ALA A 309 -9.67 -32.89 4.46
C ALA A 309 -9.49 -31.39 4.73
N LYS A 310 -8.72 -31.05 5.76
CA LYS A 310 -8.54 -29.67 6.22
C LYS A 310 -7.06 -29.32 6.37
N TYR A 311 -6.73 -28.06 6.18
CA TYR A 311 -5.41 -27.48 6.44
C TYR A 311 -5.48 -26.66 7.73
N CYS A 312 -4.43 -26.74 8.55
CA CYS A 312 -4.26 -25.96 9.77
C CYS A 312 -2.92 -25.23 9.73
N LEU A 313 -2.87 -23.95 10.12
CA LEU A 313 -1.62 -23.20 10.16
C LEU A 313 -0.59 -23.87 11.09
N LYS A 314 0.68 -23.97 10.66
CA LYS A 314 1.78 -24.45 11.50
C LYS A 314 2.13 -23.40 12.57
N ASP A 315 2.51 -23.86 13.76
CA ASP A 315 2.79 -23.01 14.92
C ASP A 315 3.76 -21.84 14.64
N HIS A 316 4.85 -22.10 13.91
CA HIS A 316 5.87 -21.08 13.62
C HIS A 316 5.41 -20.03 12.59
N TYR A 317 4.28 -20.24 11.90
CA TYR A 317 3.72 -19.25 10.99
C TYR A 317 2.77 -18.26 11.69
N TYR A 318 2.37 -18.53 12.94
CA TYR A 318 1.59 -17.55 13.71
C TYR A 318 2.38 -16.24 13.94
N ILE A 319 3.71 -16.25 13.92
CA ILE A 319 4.52 -15.01 13.99
C ILE A 319 4.35 -14.11 12.77
N LYS A 320 3.91 -14.66 11.64
CA LYS A 320 3.70 -13.93 10.39
C LYS A 320 2.29 -13.36 10.26
N PHE A 321 1.43 -13.63 11.25
CA PHE A 321 0.07 -13.13 11.31
C PHE A 321 0.05 -11.61 11.48
N ASN A 322 -0.70 -10.94 10.62
CA ASN A 322 -1.03 -9.53 10.68
C ASN A 322 -2.52 -9.37 11.00
N PRO A 323 -2.88 -8.83 12.19
CA PRO A 323 -4.29 -8.60 12.53
C PRO A 323 -4.96 -7.53 11.64
N TYR A 324 -4.19 -6.73 10.91
CA TYR A 324 -4.68 -5.71 9.99
C TYR A 324 -4.72 -6.19 8.54
N PHE A 325 -4.83 -7.49 8.33
CA PHE A 325 -5.07 -8.03 7.00
C PHE A 325 -6.34 -7.43 6.41
N HIS A 326 -6.19 -6.74 5.28
CA HIS A 326 -7.18 -5.84 4.72
C HIS A 326 -8.48 -6.54 4.25
N LYS A 327 -8.46 -7.86 4.05
CA LYS A 327 -9.63 -8.66 3.65
C LYS A 327 -10.47 -9.13 4.83
N TYR A 328 -10.02 -8.93 6.07
CA TYR A 328 -10.83 -9.27 7.23
C TYR A 328 -12.01 -8.32 7.39
N THR A 329 -13.16 -8.89 7.72
CA THR A 329 -14.21 -8.13 8.41
C THR A 329 -13.79 -7.79 9.84
N VAL A 330 -14.54 -6.90 10.50
CA VAL A 330 -14.30 -6.57 11.91
C VAL A 330 -14.40 -7.81 12.79
N GLU A 331 -15.35 -8.69 12.50
CA GLU A 331 -15.58 -9.95 13.20
C GLU A 331 -14.47 -10.97 12.92
N GLU A 332 -14.07 -11.13 11.66
CA GLU A 332 -12.97 -12.03 11.28
C GLU A 332 -11.66 -11.58 11.95
N ARG A 333 -11.40 -10.27 12.00
CA ARG A 333 -10.22 -9.74 12.70
C ARG A 333 -10.24 -10.08 14.19
N GLN A 334 -11.39 -9.90 14.85
CA GLN A 334 -11.53 -10.22 16.27
C GLN A 334 -11.34 -11.73 16.51
N GLN A 335 -11.92 -12.57 15.66
CA GLN A 335 -11.73 -14.02 15.70
C GLN A 335 -10.26 -14.40 15.47
N ALA A 336 -9.59 -13.78 14.50
CA ALA A 336 -8.18 -14.02 14.20
C ALA A 336 -7.29 -13.71 15.40
N LEU A 337 -7.53 -12.57 16.09
CA LEU A 337 -6.84 -12.18 17.30
C LEU A 337 -7.02 -13.22 18.43
N GLU A 338 -8.26 -13.66 18.67
CA GLU A 338 -8.56 -14.66 19.69
C GLU A 338 -7.91 -16.01 19.40
N MET A 339 -7.98 -16.46 18.15
CA MET A 339 -7.38 -17.73 17.71
C MET A 339 -5.85 -17.69 17.79
N ALA A 340 -5.25 -16.56 17.40
CA ALA A 340 -3.81 -16.35 17.49
C ALA A 340 -3.35 -16.35 18.96
N ASP A 341 -4.03 -15.60 19.84
CA ASP A 341 -3.71 -15.56 21.27
C ASP A 341 -3.81 -16.95 21.93
N GLN A 342 -4.89 -17.69 21.68
CA GLN A 342 -5.04 -19.05 22.19
C GLN A 342 -3.92 -19.98 21.73
N LYS A 343 -3.53 -19.88 20.46
CA LYS A 343 -2.47 -20.71 19.86
C LYS A 343 -1.10 -20.36 20.41
N LEU A 344 -0.82 -19.09 20.61
CA LEU A 344 0.42 -18.65 21.21
C LEU A 344 0.55 -19.09 22.66
N ASN A 345 -0.51 -18.94 23.45
CA ASN A 345 -0.53 -19.40 24.83
C ASN A 345 -0.29 -20.92 24.91
N GLN A 346 -0.79 -21.70 23.93
CA GLN A 346 -0.44 -23.12 23.78
C GLN A 346 1.04 -23.34 23.43
N ILE A 347 1.63 -22.54 22.52
CA ILE A 347 3.05 -22.65 22.15
C ILE A 347 3.96 -22.32 23.34
N VAL A 348 3.66 -21.25 24.07
CA VAL A 348 4.44 -20.77 25.22
C VAL A 348 4.35 -21.75 26.39
N SER A 349 3.16 -22.27 26.69
CA SER A 349 2.99 -23.30 27.72
C SER A 349 3.73 -24.61 27.41
N ASN A 350 4.01 -24.88 26.14
CA ASN A 350 4.85 -26.01 25.71
C ASN A 350 6.36 -25.74 25.81
N GLY A 351 6.76 -24.61 26.41
CA GLY A 351 8.17 -24.30 26.70
C GLY A 351 8.96 -23.77 25.50
N LYS A 352 8.29 -23.24 24.48
CA LYS A 352 8.94 -22.64 23.31
C LYS A 352 8.81 -21.11 23.37
N ASP A 353 9.94 -20.49 23.69
CA ASP A 353 10.31 -19.11 23.35
C ASP A 353 9.29 -18.00 23.71
N GLU A 354 9.50 -17.37 24.88
CA GLU A 354 8.70 -16.21 25.34
C GLU A 354 8.80 -15.00 24.38
N GLY A 355 9.81 -14.94 23.51
CA GLY A 355 9.98 -13.86 22.54
C GLY A 355 8.86 -13.76 21.49
N LEU A 356 8.17 -14.88 21.21
CA LEU A 356 7.17 -14.97 20.15
C LEU A 356 5.89 -14.17 20.44
N LEU A 357 5.55 -13.97 21.72
CA LEU A 357 4.35 -13.21 22.10
C LEU A 357 4.47 -11.73 21.73
N SER A 358 5.69 -11.18 21.75
CA SER A 358 5.92 -9.76 21.47
C SER A 358 5.87 -9.42 19.98
N SER A 359 5.99 -10.42 19.09
CA SER A 359 6.03 -10.22 17.64
C SER A 359 4.67 -10.29 16.94
N LEU A 360 3.62 -10.81 17.60
CA LEU A 360 2.36 -11.15 16.90
C LEU A 360 1.37 -10.02 16.65
N GLN A 361 1.67 -8.82 17.09
CA GLN A 361 0.68 -7.74 17.07
C GLN A 361 0.78 -6.85 15.82
N TRP A 362 1.75 -7.07 14.92
CA TRP A 362 2.12 -6.03 13.96
C TRP A 362 2.42 -6.57 12.56
N PRO A 363 2.23 -5.74 11.52
CA PRO A 363 2.67 -6.04 10.17
C PRO A 363 4.14 -6.44 10.18
N THR A 364 4.46 -7.57 9.57
CA THR A 364 5.85 -7.97 9.39
C THR A 364 6.49 -7.10 8.32
N VAL A 365 7.64 -6.49 8.65
CA VAL A 365 8.49 -5.75 7.69
C VAL A 365 8.87 -6.64 6.49
N GLU A 366 8.87 -7.96 6.68
CA GLU A 366 9.11 -8.96 5.62
C GLU A 366 8.23 -8.73 4.39
N TYR A 367 7.00 -8.25 4.61
CA TYR A 367 6.08 -7.88 3.54
C TYR A 367 5.91 -6.37 3.45
N SER A 368 6.92 -5.55 3.75
CA SER A 368 6.91 -4.08 3.56
C SER A 368 8.10 -3.68 2.67
N ASN A 369 7.93 -2.67 1.81
CA ASN A 369 9.04 -2.15 1.00
C ASN A 369 9.57 -0.84 1.61
N SER A 370 10.83 -0.50 1.34
CA SER A 370 11.45 0.70 1.92
C SER A 370 10.75 2.00 1.54
N HIS A 371 10.12 2.04 0.36
CA HIS A 371 9.41 3.22 -0.14
C HIS A 371 8.11 3.47 0.64
N THR A 372 7.29 2.43 0.83
CA THR A 372 6.05 2.46 1.62
C THR A 372 6.33 2.71 3.09
N LEU A 373 7.42 2.14 3.63
CA LEU A 373 7.87 2.45 4.99
C LEU A 373 8.32 3.91 5.13
N GLY A 374 8.83 4.51 4.06
CA GLY A 374 9.14 5.94 3.98
C GLY A 374 7.94 6.84 4.29
N LEU A 375 6.70 6.36 4.09
CA LEU A 375 5.48 7.07 4.48
C LEU A 375 5.43 7.34 5.99
N LEU A 376 5.84 6.35 6.78
CA LEU A 376 5.83 6.45 8.23
C LEU A 376 6.93 7.41 8.76
N GLY A 377 7.95 7.68 7.95
CA GLY A 377 9.04 8.61 8.25
C GLY A 377 8.81 10.05 7.80
N THR A 378 7.65 10.35 7.21
CA THR A 378 7.33 11.70 6.76
C THR A 378 7.12 12.67 7.94
N PRO A 379 7.39 13.98 7.77
CA PRO A 379 7.10 14.97 8.81
C PRO A 379 5.63 14.97 9.25
N TRP A 380 4.70 14.75 8.32
CA TRP A 380 3.27 14.62 8.61
C TRP A 380 2.95 13.42 9.48
N MET A 381 3.64 12.30 9.26
CA MET A 381 3.50 11.18 10.16
C MET A 381 4.01 11.53 11.56
N GLY A 382 5.13 12.26 11.65
CA GLY A 382 5.60 12.87 12.90
C GLY A 382 4.54 13.73 13.60
N THR A 383 3.79 14.55 12.85
CA THR A 383 2.66 15.33 13.37
C THR A 383 1.53 14.43 13.86
N ILE A 384 1.14 13.40 13.08
CA ILE A 384 0.12 12.42 13.48
C ILE A 384 0.54 11.71 14.76
N TRP A 385 1.80 11.24 14.84
CA TRP A 385 2.36 10.61 16.04
C TRP A 385 2.36 11.54 17.24
N THR A 386 2.79 12.78 17.06
CA THR A 386 2.83 13.77 18.14
C THR A 386 1.43 14.09 18.62
N CYS A 387 0.48 14.29 17.72
CA CYS A 387 -0.91 14.53 18.03
C CYS A 387 -1.48 13.36 18.85
N LEU A 388 -1.33 12.13 18.35
CA LEU A 388 -1.75 10.93 19.07
C LEU A 388 -1.07 10.84 20.44
N LEU A 389 0.25 10.78 20.51
CA LEU A 389 0.97 10.64 21.78
C LEU A 389 0.65 11.76 22.77
N HIS A 390 0.48 13.00 22.31
CA HIS A 390 0.05 14.11 23.16
C HIS A 390 -1.36 13.89 23.71
N HIS A 391 -2.33 13.52 22.86
CA HIS A 391 -3.69 13.22 23.32
C HIS A 391 -3.71 12.06 24.32
N VAL A 392 -2.91 11.05 24.06
CA VAL A 392 -2.81 9.82 24.84
C VAL A 392 -2.20 10.08 26.21
N CYS A 393 -1.04 10.71 26.23
CA CYS A 393 -0.24 10.85 27.44
C CYS A 393 -0.67 12.04 28.28
N VAL A 394 -1.27 13.08 27.67
CA VAL A 394 -1.57 14.34 28.33
C VAL A 394 -3.06 14.53 28.58
N ASN A 395 -3.90 14.27 27.58
CA ASN A 395 -5.31 14.72 27.61
C ASN A 395 -6.30 13.64 28.07
N ASP A 396 -6.09 12.36 27.72
CA ASP A 396 -7.05 11.30 28.06
C ASP A 396 -6.39 9.96 28.39
N THR A 397 -5.84 9.86 29.61
CA THR A 397 -5.26 8.63 30.14
C THR A 397 -6.29 7.53 30.43
N LYS A 398 -7.59 7.81 30.29
CA LYS A 398 -8.68 6.86 30.62
C LYS A 398 -9.22 6.15 29.40
N ARG A 399 -9.32 6.83 28.25
CA ARG A 399 -9.87 6.26 27.01
C ARG A 399 -8.83 5.56 26.17
N PHE A 400 -7.57 5.99 26.24
CA PHE A 400 -6.55 5.36 25.43
C PHE A 400 -6.10 4.05 26.04
N THR A 401 -6.33 2.96 25.31
CA THR A 401 -5.92 1.63 25.74
C THR A 401 -4.40 1.51 25.62
N GLN A 402 -3.80 0.71 26.49
CA GLN A 402 -2.38 0.34 26.39
C GLN A 402 -2.06 -0.20 24.97
N ASN A 403 -3.02 -0.85 24.32
CA ASN A 403 -2.89 -1.34 22.96
C ASN A 403 -2.61 -0.19 21.99
N THR A 404 -3.46 0.84 21.92
CA THR A 404 -3.29 1.92 20.93
C THR A 404 -1.94 2.67 21.10
N LEU A 405 -1.38 2.74 22.32
CA LEU A 405 -0.04 3.31 22.56
C LEU A 405 1.06 2.38 22.04
N VAL A 406 0.93 1.09 22.32
CA VAL A 406 1.82 0.07 21.76
C VAL A 406 1.77 0.11 20.22
N HIS A 407 0.59 0.33 19.62
CA HIS A 407 0.42 0.47 18.17
C HIS A 407 1.26 1.64 17.64
N CYS A 408 1.11 2.82 18.24
CA CYS A 408 1.85 4.02 17.83
C CYS A 408 3.38 3.83 17.99
N LEU A 409 3.83 3.33 19.14
CA LEU A 409 5.25 3.11 19.41
C LEU A 409 5.87 2.06 18.48
N ARG A 410 5.12 1.04 18.08
CA ARG A 410 5.59 0.02 17.15
C ARG A 410 5.59 0.50 15.71
N LEU A 411 4.62 1.30 15.29
CA LEU A 411 4.68 1.96 13.98
C LEU A 411 5.91 2.85 13.88
N ILE A 412 6.21 3.61 14.95
CA ILE A 412 7.45 4.38 15.06
C ILE A 412 8.68 3.46 14.97
N ALA A 413 8.68 2.33 15.68
CA ALA A 413 9.78 1.36 15.63
C ALA A 413 10.00 0.77 14.23
N LEU A 414 8.93 0.43 13.51
CA LEU A 414 8.97 -0.07 12.13
C LEU A 414 9.57 0.95 11.14
N VAL A 415 9.49 2.25 11.43
CA VAL A 415 10.15 3.29 10.62
C VAL A 415 11.66 3.34 10.89
N THR A 416 12.07 2.98 12.10
CA THR A 416 13.46 3.12 12.57
C THR A 416 14.31 1.88 12.33
N GLU A 417 13.67 0.73 12.12
CA GLU A 417 14.30 -0.51 11.66
C GLU A 417 14.61 -0.44 10.16
#